data_AF-A0A7X7ME56-F1
#
_entry.id   AF-A0A7X7ME56-F1
#
_cell.length_a   1.000
_cell.length_b   1.000
_cell.length_c   1.000
_cell.angle_alpha   90.00
_cell.angle_beta   90.00
_cell.angle_gamma   90.00
#
_symmetry.space_group_name_H-M   'P 1'
#
loop_
_entity.id
_entity.type
_entity.pdbx_description
1 polymer ?
#
loop_
_entity_poly.entity_id
_entity_poly.type
_entity_poly.pdbx_seq_one_letter_code
_entity_poly.pdbx_strand_id
1 'polypeptide(L)' 'MPPRDLKAAYRTILDDPFPPELEISFVAGAERQTLRYEKVVWTIGDEIRGLRYGENPDQPAAMYKLVNG' A
#
# COMPACT_ATOMS: atom_id res chain seq x y z
N MET A 1 2.01 -25.20 -24.19
CA MET A 1 2.23 -24.00 -23.34
C MET A 1 2.66 -24.52 -21.97
N PRO A 2 3.84 -24.19 -21.43
CA PRO A 2 4.25 -24.74 -20.15
C PRO A 2 3.36 -24.16 -19.04
N PRO A 3 3.11 -24.93 -17.95
CA PRO A 3 2.27 -24.47 -16.85
C PRO A 3 2.90 -23.21 -16.24
N ARG A 4 2.11 -22.14 -16.13
CA ARG A 4 2.53 -20.91 -15.44
C ARG A 4 3.00 -21.30 -14.05
N ASP A 5 4.28 -21.05 -13.79
CA ASP A 5 4.93 -21.34 -12.53
C ASP A 5 4.22 -20.57 -11.43
N LEU A 6 3.33 -21.25 -10.68
CA LEU A 6 2.53 -20.66 -9.62
C LEU A 6 3.43 -19.96 -8.59
N LYS A 7 4.67 -20.44 -8.41
CA LYS A 7 5.66 -19.81 -7.52
C LYS A 7 6.11 -18.42 -7.99
N ALA A 8 6.13 -18.16 -9.30
CA ALA A 8 6.47 -16.84 -9.82
C ALA A 8 5.38 -15.82 -9.45
N ALA A 9 4.10 -16.23 -9.49
CA ALA A 9 2.99 -15.38 -9.06
C ALA A 9 3.05 -15.05 -7.55
N TYR A 10 3.52 -15.98 -6.71
CA TYR A 10 3.71 -15.72 -5.28
C TYR A 10 4.81 -14.71 -4.95
N ARG A 11 5.85 -14.57 -5.80
CA ARG A 11 6.89 -13.54 -5.57
C ARG A 11 6.43 -12.14 -5.95
N THR A 12 5.58 -12.01 -6.98
CA THR A 12 5.09 -10.69 -7.41
C THR A 12 4.01 -10.12 -6.49
N ILE A 13 3.31 -10.97 -5.72
CA ILE A 13 2.38 -10.52 -4.66
C ILE A 13 3.12 -9.83 -3.51
N LEU A 14 4.43 -10.06 -3.35
CA LEU A 14 5.27 -9.36 -2.36
C LEU A 14 5.71 -7.96 -2.83
N ASP A 15 5.70 -7.69 -4.13
CA ASP A 15 5.92 -6.33 -4.64
C ASP A 15 4.61 -5.56 -4.57
N ASP A 16 4.20 -5.27 -3.33
CA ASP A 16 3.21 -4.25 -3.06
C ASP A 16 3.81 -2.90 -3.52
N PRO A 17 3.33 -2.31 -4.63
CA PRO A 17 3.97 -1.15 -5.26
C PRO A 17 3.73 0.14 -4.48
N PHE A 18 2.92 0.09 -3.42
CA PHE A 18 2.52 1.26 -2.66
C PHE A 18 3.65 1.68 -1.70
N PRO A 19 4.11 2.95 -1.76
CA PRO A 19 5.17 3.44 -0.90
C PRO A 19 4.80 3.37 0.60
N PRO A 20 5.77 3.36 1.52
CA PRO A 20 5.49 3.33 2.95
C PRO A 20 4.86 4.65 3.47
N GLU A 21 5.10 5.76 2.78
CA GLU A 21 4.65 7.09 3.15
C GLU A 21 3.88 7.75 2.00
N LEU A 22 2.85 8.52 2.35
CA LEU A 22 2.03 9.28 1.40
C LEU A 22 1.73 10.66 1.99
N GLU A 23 2.01 11.72 1.21
CA GLU A 23 1.64 13.09 1.57
C GLU A 23 0.54 13.62 0.63
N ILE A 24 -0.50 14.23 1.21
CA ILE A 24 -1.53 14.96 0.48
C ILE A 24 -1.46 16.42 0.90
N SER A 25 -1.22 17.32 -0.07
CA SER A 25 -1.19 18.76 0.17
C SER A 25 -2.44 19.44 -0.40
N PHE A 26 -3.20 20.11 0.46
CA PHE A 26 -4.29 21.01 0.07
C PHE A 26 -3.72 22.42 -0.06
N VAL A 27 -3.99 23.08 -1.19
CA VAL A 27 -3.48 24.44 -1.49
C VAL A 27 -4.65 25.36 -1.75
N ALA A 28 -4.71 26.48 -1.03
CA ALA A 28 -5.73 27.51 -1.17
C ALA A 28 -5.07 28.90 -1.11
N GLY A 29 -4.78 29.48 -2.28
CA GLY A 29 -4.04 30.75 -2.36
C GLY A 29 -2.62 30.60 -1.80
N ALA A 30 -2.28 31.38 -0.77
CA ALA A 30 -1.00 31.31 -0.07
C ALA A 30 -0.96 30.22 1.03
N GLU A 31 -2.12 29.65 1.39
CA GLU A 31 -2.22 28.64 2.43
C GLU A 31 -1.94 27.25 1.86
N ARG A 32 -1.15 26.47 2.59
CA ARG A 32 -0.85 25.08 2.28
C ARG A 32 -0.97 24.24 3.54
N GLN A 33 -1.80 23.22 3.50
CA GLN A 33 -1.91 22.20 4.53
C GLN A 33 -1.42 20.87 3.96
N THR A 34 -0.47 20.23 4.64
CA THR A 34 0.04 18.91 4.24
C THR A 34 -0.32 17.86 5.28
N LEU A 35 -1.11 16.89 4.85
CA LEU A 35 -1.43 15.68 5.59
C LEU A 35 -0.44 14.59 5.21
N ARG A 36 0.14 13.93 6.22
CA ARG A 36 1.10 12.84 6.14
C ARG A 36 0.44 11.56 6.59
N TYR A 37 0.65 10.52 5.82
CA TYR A 37 0.09 9.22 6.08
C TYR A 37 1.17 8.15 6.00
N GLU A 38 1.05 7.16 6.85
CA GLU A 38 1.87 5.95 6.83
C GLU A 38 1.03 4.76 6.41
N LYS A 39 1.62 3.89 5.59
CA LYS A 39 0.97 2.67 5.13
C LYS A 39 0.74 1.72 6.30
N VAL A 40 -0.48 1.25 6.44
CA VAL A 40 -0.84 0.28 7.46
C VAL A 40 -0.34 -1.09 7.01
N VAL A 41 0.50 -1.69 7.82
CA VAL A 41 1.02 -3.05 7.63
C VAL A 41 0.68 -3.91 8.83
N TRP A 42 0.42 -5.20 8.59
CA TRP A 42 0.25 -6.21 9.64
C TRP A 42 1.42 -7.18 9.59
N THR A 43 1.89 -7.58 10.77
CA THR A 43 2.88 -8.65 10.92
C THR A 43 2.16 -9.95 11.22
N ILE A 44 2.28 -10.94 10.33
CA ILE A 44 1.73 -12.28 10.51
C ILE A 44 2.91 -13.26 10.49
N GLY A 45 3.27 -13.78 11.67
CA GLY A 45 4.54 -14.51 11.83
C GLY A 45 5.73 -13.59 11.58
N ASP A 46 6.62 -13.98 10.66
CA ASP A 46 7.79 -13.19 10.24
C ASP A 46 7.53 -12.36 8.96
N GLU A 47 6.30 -12.36 8.42
CA GLU A 47 5.97 -11.61 7.21
C GLU A 47 5.23 -10.30 7.52
N ILE A 48 5.69 -9.22 6.89
CA ILE A 48 5.00 -7.93 6.88
C ILE A 48 4.13 -7.87 5.62
N ARG A 49 2.82 -7.64 5.79
CA ARG A 49 1.88 -7.51 4.68
C ARG A 49 1.13 -6.18 4.76
N GLY A 50 0.99 -5.50 3.62
CA GLY A 50 0.16 -4.30 3.51
C GLY A 50 -1.31 -4.63 3.78
N LEU A 51 -1.97 -3.84 4.61
CA LEU A 51 -3.43 -3.92 4.78
C LEU A 51 -4.08 -3.30 3.55
N ARG A 52 -5.03 -4.00 2.93
CA ARG A 52 -5.78 -3.51 1.78
C ARG A 52 -7.28 -3.72 1.97
N TYR A 53 -8.07 -2.88 1.31
CA TYR A 53 -9.51 -3.03 1.23
C TYR A 53 -9.88 -3.76 -0.06
N GLY A 54 -10.64 -4.85 0.06
CA GLY A 54 -11.04 -5.70 -1.07
C GLY A 54 -10.18 -6.95 -1.26
N GLU A 55 -10.80 -8.03 -1.75
CA GLU A 55 -10.15 -9.33 -1.94
C GLU A 55 -9.65 -9.56 -3.36
N ASN A 56 -10.06 -8.72 -4.33
CA ASN A 56 -9.73 -8.90 -5.74
C ASN A 56 -8.22 -8.71 -5.98
N PRO A 57 -7.49 -9.78 -6.35
CA PRO A 57 -6.05 -9.69 -6.60
C PRO A 57 -5.70 -8.79 -7.79
N ASP A 58 -6.63 -8.58 -8.73
CA ASP A 58 -6.43 -7.77 -9.94
C ASP A 58 -6.58 -6.27 -9.66
N GLN A 59 -6.94 -5.88 -8.43
CA GLN A 59 -7.11 -4.50 -8.00
C GLN A 59 -6.08 -4.17 -6.91
N PRO A 60 -5.01 -3.43 -7.26
CA PRO A 60 -4.07 -2.94 -6.27
C PRO A 60 -4.75 -1.96 -5.31
N ALA A 61 -4.63 -2.21 -4.01
CA ALA A 61 -5.10 -1.32 -2.96
C ALA A 61 -4.15 -1.37 -1.75
N ALA A 62 -4.03 -0.26 -1.02
CA ALA A 62 -3.33 -0.16 0.25
C ALA A 62 -4.05 0.81 1.19
N MET A 63 -4.02 0.50 2.48
CA MET A 63 -4.57 1.32 3.55
C MET A 63 -3.47 2.22 4.11
N TYR A 64 -3.78 3.49 4.34
CA TYR A 64 -2.90 4.46 4.96
C TYR A 64 -3.58 5.11 6.17
N LYS A 65 -2.80 5.42 7.21
CA LYS A 65 -3.24 6.08 8.44
C LYS A 65 -2.64 7.47 8.52
N LEU A 66 -3.44 8.48 8.86
CA LEU A 66 -2.97 9.84 9.13
C LEU A 66 -2.05 9.85 10.36
N VAL A 67 -0.86 10.43 10.24
CA VAL A 67 0.14 10.48 11.31
C VAL A 67 0.44 11.88 11.84
N ASN A 68 0.00 12.93 11.15
CA ASN A 68 0.02 14.31 11.65
C ASN A 68 -1.41 14.88 11.64
N GLY A 69 -2.03 14.90 12.81
CA GLY A 69 -3.32 15.55 13.08
C GLY A 69 -3.15 16.59 14.17
#